data_AF-A0A9J6H954-F1
#
_entry.id   AF-A0A9J6H954-F1
#
_cell.length_a   1.000
_cell.length_b   1.000
_cell.length_c   1.000
_cell.angle_alpha   90.00
_cell.angle_beta   90.00
_cell.angle_gamma   90.00
#
_symmetry.space_group_name_H-M   'P 1'
#
loop_
_entity.id
_entity.type
_entity.pdbx_description
1 polymer ?
#
loop_
_entity_poly.entity_id
_entity_poly.type
_entity_poly.pdbx_seq_one_letter_code
_entity_poly.pdbx_strand_id
1 'polypeptide(L)'
;MYPGLYTLKCRICEAEKADLAHILYECPKLQPKAEWHLSNQIEWETAVTSSKPETQIQAVDWALEVATKQGLLATSRCQEEAHH
;
A
#
# COMPACT_ATOMS: atom_id res chain seq x y z
N MET A 1 -17.98 16.11 -1.76
CA MET A 1 -17.41 14.75 -1.89
C MET A 1 -17.30 14.45 -3.37
N TYR A 2 -16.09 14.31 -3.93
CA TYR A 2 -15.88 13.98 -5.35
C TYR A 2 -15.57 12.49 -5.48
N PRO A 3 -16.54 11.62 -5.84
CA PRO A 3 -16.35 10.17 -5.85
C PRO A 3 -15.60 9.66 -7.10
N GLY A 4 -15.17 10.56 -7.99
CA GLY A 4 -14.61 10.23 -9.31
C GLY A 4 -13.12 10.49 -9.51
N LEU A 5 -12.37 10.89 -8.47
CA LEU A 5 -10.95 11.25 -8.59
C LEU A 5 -9.96 10.12 -8.25
N TYR A 6 -10.44 8.96 -7.80
CA TYR A 6 -9.60 7.79 -7.52
C TYR A 6 -9.92 6.64 -8.46
N THR A 7 -9.69 6.83 -9.76
CA THR A 7 -9.49 5.71 -10.68
C THR A 7 -8.00 5.56 -10.95
N LEU A 8 -7.22 5.35 -9.88
CA LEU A 8 -5.94 4.68 -10.04
C LEU A 8 -6.27 3.23 -10.35
N LYS A 9 -6.33 2.91 -11.64
CA LYS A 9 -6.30 1.51 -12.07
C LYS A 9 -5.14 0.81 -11.36
N CYS A 10 -5.34 -0.41 -10.92
CA CYS A 10 -4.26 -1.18 -10.33
C CYS A 10 -3.19 -1.40 -11.40
N ARG A 11 -1.97 -0.92 -11.20
CA ARG A 11 -0.90 -1.07 -12.21
C ARG A 11 -0.39 -2.51 -12.33
N ILE A 12 -0.81 -3.38 -11.42
CA ILE A 12 -0.35 -4.76 -11.31
C ILE A 12 -1.35 -5.70 -11.95
N CYS A 13 -2.62 -5.65 -11.52
CA CYS A 13 -3.67 -6.53 -12.02
C CYS A 13 -4.63 -5.88 -13.02
N GLU A 14 -4.45 -4.58 -13.32
CA GLU A 14 -5.24 -3.81 -14.29
C GLU A 14 -6.72 -3.65 -13.92
N ALA A 15 -7.08 -3.93 -12.66
CA ALA A 15 -8.41 -3.66 -12.14
C ALA A 15 -8.77 -2.18 -12.32
N GLU A 16 -10.00 -1.92 -12.77
CA GLU A 16 -10.47 -0.57 -13.10
C GLU A 16 -10.58 0.36 -11.89
N LYS A 17 -10.71 -0.22 -10.68
CA LYS A 17 -10.71 0.48 -9.40
C LYS A 17 -9.74 -0.20 -8.46
N ALA A 18 -8.68 0.50 -8.08
CA ALA A 18 -7.77 0.09 -7.02
C ALA A 18 -7.92 1.06 -5.85
N ASP A 19 -8.88 0.77 -4.98
CA ASP A 19 -8.93 1.46 -3.69
C ASP A 19 -7.82 0.94 -2.76
N LEU A 20 -7.76 1.49 -1.55
CA LEU A 20 -6.72 1.12 -0.60
C LEU A 20 -6.77 -0.37 -0.22
N ALA A 21 -7.96 -0.94 -0.09
CA ALA A 21 -8.14 -2.36 0.22
C ALA A 21 -7.60 -3.24 -0.92
N HIS A 22 -7.96 -2.90 -2.16
CA HIS A 22 -7.43 -3.56 -3.34
C HIS A 22 -5.91 -3.49 -3.41
N ILE A 23 -5.36 -2.30 -3.20
CA ILE A 23 -3.92 -2.07 -3.30
C ILE A 23 -3.17 -2.86 -2.22
N LEU A 24 -3.68 -2.89 -0.99
CA LEU A 24 -3.01 -3.52 0.14
C LEU A 24 -3.20 -5.03 0.23
N TYR A 25 -4.39 -5.58 0.03
CA TYR A 25 -4.62 -6.99 0.36
C TYR A 25 -5.62 -7.74 -0.51
N GLU A 26 -6.38 -7.08 -1.39
CA GLU A 26 -7.31 -7.78 -2.29
C GLU A 26 -6.74 -7.97 -3.72
N CYS A 27 -5.57 -7.42 -4.03
CA CYS A 27 -4.97 -7.59 -5.36
C CYS A 27 -4.58 -9.07 -5.59
N PRO A 28 -5.16 -9.77 -6.59
CA PRO A 28 -4.85 -11.18 -6.82
C PRO A 28 -3.43 -11.42 -7.34
N LYS A 29 -2.78 -10.38 -7.89
CA LYS A 29 -1.41 -10.44 -8.41
C LYS A 29 -0.36 -9.88 -7.43
N LEU A 30 -0.79 -9.34 -6.29
CA LEU A 30 0.10 -8.82 -5.25
C LEU A 30 -0.53 -9.05 -3.89
N GLN A 31 -0.09 -10.10 -3.20
CA GLN A 31 -0.61 -10.45 -1.87
C GLN A 31 0.50 -10.37 -0.81
N PRO A 32 0.15 -9.99 0.43
CA PRO A 32 1.08 -10.03 1.54
C PRO A 32 1.52 -11.46 1.81
N LYS A 33 2.64 -11.61 2.54
CA LYS A 33 3.05 -12.93 2.99
C LYS A 33 2.02 -13.49 3.96
N ALA A 34 1.67 -14.77 3.80
CA ALA A 34 0.59 -15.39 4.56
C ALA A 34 0.85 -15.37 6.08
N GLU A 35 2.12 -15.49 6.49
CA GLU A 35 2.54 -15.44 7.89
C GLU A 35 2.40 -14.07 8.55
N TRP A 36 2.19 -13.00 7.77
CA TRP A 36 2.03 -11.65 8.31
C TRP A 36 0.60 -11.34 8.73
N HIS A 37 -0.38 -12.14 8.31
CA HIS A 37 -1.80 -11.90 8.60
C HIS A 37 -2.21 -10.47 8.25
N LEU A 38 -2.04 -10.09 6.98
CA LEU A 38 -2.39 -8.77 6.43
C LEU A 38 -3.40 -8.89 5.28
N SER A 39 -4.14 -10.00 5.19
CA SER A 39 -4.93 -10.40 4.01
C SER A 39 -6.36 -9.82 4.00
N ASN A 40 -6.75 -9.08 5.03
CA ASN A 40 -8.05 -8.42 5.12
C ASN A 40 -7.97 -7.18 6.01
N GLN A 41 -9.07 -6.41 6.05
CA GLN A 41 -9.14 -5.16 6.80
C GLN A 41 -8.87 -5.34 8.30
N ILE A 42 -9.46 -6.36 8.94
CA ILE A 42 -9.32 -6.59 10.39
C ILE A 42 -7.87 -6.91 10.73
N GLU A 43 -7.27 -7.78 9.94
CA GLU A 43 -5.86 -8.16 10.01
C GLU A 43 -4.93 -6.95 9.85
N TRP A 44 -5.21 -6.10 8.86
CA TRP A 44 -4.47 -4.87 8.63
C TRP A 44 -4.57 -3.89 9.81
N GLU A 45 -5.80 -3.60 10.27
CA GLU A 45 -6.05 -2.72 11.41
C GLU A 45 -5.40 -3.23 12.69
N THR A 46 -5.45 -4.55 12.92
CA THR A 46 -4.79 -5.21 14.04
C THR A 46 -3.27 -5.05 13.95
N ALA A 47 -2.68 -5.22 12.77
CA ALA A 47 -1.24 -5.12 12.60
C ALA A 47 -0.72 -3.70 12.84
N VAL A 48 -1.39 -2.67 12.31
CA VAL A 48 -0.97 -1.27 12.48
C VAL A 48 -1.19 -0.75 13.91
N THR A 49 -2.19 -1.27 14.62
CA THR A 49 -2.46 -0.91 16.03
C THR A 49 -1.80 -1.85 17.05
N SER A 50 -1.07 -2.86 16.60
CA SER A 50 -0.40 -3.84 17.45
C SER A 50 0.60 -3.17 18.39
N SER A 51 0.66 -3.65 19.63
CA SER A 51 1.73 -3.26 20.57
C SER A 51 3.07 -3.97 20.29
N LYS A 52 3.11 -4.88 19.32
CA LYS A 52 4.33 -5.59 18.90
C LYS A 52 5.00 -4.84 17.75
N PRO A 53 6.21 -4.27 17.96
CA PRO A 53 6.89 -3.50 16.93
C PRO A 53 7.15 -4.29 15.64
N GLU A 54 7.46 -5.58 15.75
CA GLU A 54 7.71 -6.43 14.60
C GLU A 54 6.49 -6.54 13.66
N THR A 55 5.28 -6.59 14.23
CA THR A 55 4.04 -6.64 13.45
C THR A 55 3.77 -5.31 12.76
N GLN A 56 4.04 -4.19 13.43
CA GLN A 56 3.88 -2.87 12.84
C GLN A 56 4.87 -2.65 11.69
N ILE A 57 6.13 -3.07 11.86
CA ILE A 57 7.15 -2.98 10.82
C ILE A 57 6.74 -3.80 9.59
N GLN A 58 6.21 -5.02 9.76
CA GLN A 58 5.71 -5.82 8.64
C GLN A 58 4.60 -5.12 7.86
N ALA A 59 3.64 -4.48 8.56
CA ALA A 59 2.59 -3.70 7.90
C ALA A 59 3.17 -2.50 7.13
N VAL A 60 4.14 -1.77 7.70
CA VAL A 60 4.79 -0.64 7.04
C VAL A 60 5.60 -1.08 5.82
N ASP A 61 6.43 -2.12 5.96
CA ASP A 61 7.24 -2.68 4.86
C ASP A 61 6.35 -3.13 3.70
N TRP A 62 5.24 -3.80 4.01
CA TRP A 62 4.27 -4.20 3.01
C TRP A 62 3.63 -2.99 2.30
N ALA A 63 3.18 -1.99 3.06
CA ALA A 63 2.60 -0.77 2.49
C ALA A 63 3.59 -0.05 1.55
N LEU A 64 4.87 0.02 1.94
CA LEU A 64 5.93 0.61 1.13
C LEU A 64 6.20 -0.20 -0.15
N GLU A 65 6.28 -1.52 -0.05
CA GLU A 65 6.48 -2.41 -1.21
C GLU A 65 5.34 -2.24 -2.22
N VAL A 66 4.10 -2.27 -1.73
CA VAL A 66 2.89 -2.08 -2.54
C VAL A 66 2.88 -0.70 -3.18
N ALA A 67 3.15 0.37 -2.42
CA ALA A 67 3.19 1.73 -2.94
C ALA A 67 4.27 1.86 -4.03
N THR A 68 5.42 1.23 -3.86
CA THR A 68 6.50 1.19 -4.86
C THR A 68 6.03 0.52 -6.15
N LYS A 69 5.42 -0.67 -6.05
CA LYS A 69 4.92 -1.41 -7.22
C LYS A 69 3.77 -0.70 -7.95
N GLN A 70 2.98 0.09 -7.23
CA GLN A 70 1.92 0.93 -7.82
C GLN A 70 2.44 2.29 -8.32
N GLY A 71 3.72 2.62 -8.09
CA GLY A 71 4.29 3.93 -8.40
C GLY A 71 3.65 5.08 -7.62
N LEU A 72 3.23 4.80 -6.38
CA LEU A 72 2.58 5.69 -5.42
C LEU A 72 3.51 6.17 -4.31
N LEU A 73 4.81 5.84 -4.37
CA LEU A 73 5.79 6.46 -3.49
C LEU A 73 5.69 7.98 -3.70
N ALA A 74 5.29 8.69 -2.65
CA ALA A 74 5.48 10.12 -2.61
C ALA A 74 6.99 10.34 -2.75
N THR A 75 7.41 10.95 -3.86
CA THR A 75 8.70 11.63 -3.87
C THR A 75 8.58 12.70 -2.80
N SER A 76 9.12 12.42 -1.62
CA SER A 76 9.39 13.47 -0.65
C SER A 76 10.12 14.57 -1.41
N ARG A 77 9.58 15.78 -1.40
CA ARG A 77 10.27 16.99 -1.85
C ARG A 77 11.67 17.02 -1.22
N CYS A 78 12.64 16.65 -2.04
CA CYS A 78 14.07 16.97 -1.99
C CYS A 78 14.59 16.83 -3.43
N GLN A 79 13.94 17.53 -4.36
CA GLN A 79 14.50 17.88 -5.67
C GLN A 79 14.53 19.41 -5.79
N GLU A 80 15.16 20.03 -4.82
CA GLU A 80 15.78 21.36 -4.79
C GLU A 80 16.94 21.08 -3.82
N GLU A 81 18.20 20.83 -4.18
CA GLU A 81 19.12 21.55 -5.04
C GLU A 81 20.23 20.58 -5.52
N ALA A 82 20.44 20.44 -6.82
CA ALA A 82 21.72 20.03 -7.42
C ALA A 82 21.69 20.22 -8.95
N HIS A 83 21.29 21.42 -9.38
CA HIS A 83 21.68 21.96 -10.67
C HIS A 83 22.32 23.32 -10.41
N HIS A 84 23.64 23.31 -10.23
CA HIS A 84 24.57 24.33 -10.71
C HIS A 84 26.00 23.79 -10.64
#